data_AF-A0A969QGH9-F1
#
_entry.id   AF-A0A969QGH9-F1
#
_cell.length_a   1.000
_cell.length_b   1.000
_cell.length_c   1.000
_cell.angle_alpha   90.00
_cell.angle_beta   90.00
_cell.angle_gamma   90.00
#
_symmetry.space_group_name_H-M   'P 1'
#
loop_
_entity.id
_entity.type
_entity.pdbx_description
1 polymer ?
#
loop_
_entity_poly.entity_id
_entity_poly.type
_entity_poly.pdbx_seq_one_letter_code
_entity_poly.pdbx_strand_id
1 'polypeptide(L)'
;MNAATIRIPANCFNPKGYVKSHPASGLLSTRNGDRLIAVPELLLRSIPKTLRAEAGEASYLALYTFGDNWGKTFCNRVMHEMVKYYRQPILDTIAAEFFVNVGEAWAVHGLGRPSIDFSLSERGLLVVSIANSGIGGNAPDRN
;
A
#
# COMPACT_ATOMS: atom_id res chain seq x y z
N MET A 1 -18.16 33.94 21.91
CA MET A 1 -17.06 33.58 20.99
C MET A 1 -16.93 32.06 21.01
N ASN A 2 -17.37 31.36 19.96
CA ASN A 2 -17.19 29.91 19.87
C ASN A 2 -15.75 29.64 19.44
N ALA A 3 -14.98 28.95 20.28
CA ALA A 3 -13.66 28.47 19.90
C ALA A 3 -13.82 27.53 18.70
N ALA A 4 -13.31 27.94 17.54
CA ALA A 4 -13.25 27.09 16.38
C ALA A 4 -12.34 25.90 16.73
N THR A 5 -12.93 24.72 16.88
CA THR A 5 -12.18 23.48 17.05
C THR A 5 -11.38 23.24 15.78
N ILE A 6 -10.06 23.42 15.86
CA ILE A 6 -9.14 23.06 14.78
C ILE A 6 -9.22 21.54 14.62
N ARG A 7 -9.92 21.08 13.59
CA ARG A 7 -9.93 19.67 13.21
C ARG A 7 -8.62 19.38 12.50
N ILE A 8 -7.67 18.79 13.23
CA ILE A 8 -6.52 18.13 12.62
C ILE A 8 -7.08 16.94 11.83
N PRO A 9 -6.92 16.89 10.49
CA PRO A 9 -7.41 15.76 9.71
C PRO A 9 -6.69 14.49 10.20
N ALA A 10 -7.46 13.46 10.56
CA ALA A 10 -6.89 12.16 10.92
C ALA A 10 -6.19 11.54 9.69
N ASN A 11 -5.33 10.55 9.90
CA ASN A 11 -4.67 9.86 8.79
C ASN A 11 -5.71 9.34 7.76
N CYS A 12 -5.49 9.67 6.48
CA CYS A 12 -6.37 9.31 5.37
C CYS A 12 -6.70 7.82 5.35
N PHE A 13 -5.70 6.97 5.63
CA PHE A 13 -5.75 5.52 5.55
C PHE A 13 -5.92 4.81 6.90
N ASN A 14 -6.31 5.54 7.97
CA ASN A 14 -6.62 4.92 9.25
C ASN A 14 -7.62 3.75 9.07
N PRO A 15 -7.25 2.50 9.44
CA PRO A 15 -8.06 1.32 9.16
C PRO A 15 -9.52 1.43 9.62
N LYS A 16 -9.76 2.02 10.81
CA LYS A 16 -11.11 2.16 11.38
C LYS A 16 -12.03 3.05 10.55
N GLY A 17 -11.47 4.04 9.85
CA GLY A 17 -12.24 4.97 9.02
C GLY A 17 -12.08 4.73 7.52
N TYR A 18 -11.11 3.92 7.11
CA TYR A 18 -10.77 3.66 5.72
C TYR A 18 -11.50 2.43 5.18
N VAL A 19 -11.53 1.32 5.92
CA VAL A 19 -12.20 0.09 5.50
C VAL A 19 -13.60 0.05 6.08
N LYS A 20 -14.60 -0.11 5.22
CA LYS A 20 -16.01 -0.31 5.59
C LYS A 20 -16.40 -1.74 5.26
N SER A 21 -17.03 -2.42 6.22
CA SER A 21 -17.58 -3.76 6.04
C SER A 21 -19.09 -3.73 6.16
N HIS A 22 -19.78 -4.41 5.25
CA HIS A 22 -21.21 -4.65 5.30
C HIS A 22 -21.46 -6.16 5.37
N PRO A 23 -21.40 -6.79 6.56
CA PRO A 23 -21.37 -8.24 6.73
C PRO A 23 -22.55 -8.96 6.06
N ALA A 24 -23.75 -8.37 6.12
CA ALA A 24 -24.95 -8.94 5.52
C ALA A 24 -24.84 -9.15 3.99
N SER A 25 -23.99 -8.37 3.32
CA SER A 25 -23.77 -8.45 1.87
C SER A 25 -22.40 -9.03 1.49
N GLY A 26 -21.51 -9.23 2.47
CA GLY A 26 -20.10 -9.55 2.22
C GLY A 26 -19.28 -8.42 1.60
N LEU A 27 -19.84 -7.21 1.43
CA LEU A 27 -19.14 -6.10 0.79
C LEU A 27 -18.09 -5.48 1.71
N LEU A 28 -16.83 -5.46 1.23
CA LEU A 28 -15.78 -4.60 1.74
C LEU A 28 -15.60 -3.41 0.79
N SER A 29 -15.46 -2.21 1.34
CA SER A 29 -15.19 -1.02 0.55
C SER A 29 -14.28 -0.03 1.26
N THR A 30 -13.66 0.85 0.48
CA THR A 30 -12.94 2.01 1.01
C THR A 30 -13.93 3.05 1.53
N ARG A 31 -13.40 4.06 2.23
CA ARG A 31 -14.17 5.25 2.64
C ARG A 31 -14.94 5.88 1.47
N ASN A 32 -14.32 5.87 0.29
CA ASN A 32 -14.82 6.44 -0.95
C ASN A 32 -15.79 5.54 -1.72
N GLY A 33 -16.02 4.30 -1.26
CA GLY A 33 -16.96 3.37 -1.86
C GLY A 33 -16.36 2.40 -2.87
N ASP A 34 -15.04 2.43 -3.10
CA ASP A 34 -14.40 1.46 -3.98
C ASP A 34 -14.43 0.07 -3.35
N ARG A 35 -14.69 -0.96 -4.14
CA ARG A 35 -14.75 -2.33 -3.65
C ARG A 35 -13.36 -2.83 -3.27
N LEU A 36 -13.31 -3.57 -2.16
CA LEU A 36 -12.13 -4.29 -1.69
C LEU A 36 -12.44 -5.79 -1.71
N ILE A 37 -11.40 -6.60 -1.90
CA ILE A 37 -11.46 -8.04 -1.74
C ILE A 37 -10.46 -8.46 -0.67
N ALA A 38 -10.89 -9.33 0.22
CA ALA A 38 -10.00 -9.99 1.17
C ALA A 38 -9.47 -11.27 0.52
N VAL A 39 -8.16 -11.36 0.35
CA VAL A 39 -7.50 -12.52 -0.25
C VAL A 39 -6.75 -13.27 0.84
N PRO A 40 -6.95 -14.60 1.00
CA PRO A 40 -6.18 -15.38 1.95
C PRO A 40 -4.69 -15.30 1.67
N GLU A 41 -3.88 -15.08 2.71
CA GLU A 41 -2.42 -14.97 2.59
C GLU A 41 -1.80 -16.22 1.93
N LEU A 42 -2.35 -17.41 2.20
CA LEU A 42 -1.94 -18.65 1.55
C LEU A 42 -2.01 -18.56 0.02
N LEU A 43 -3.08 -17.98 -0.52
CA LEU A 43 -3.26 -17.81 -1.97
C LEU A 43 -2.23 -16.82 -2.53
N LEU A 44 -1.99 -15.71 -1.84
CA LEU A 44 -0.98 -14.73 -2.28
C LEU A 44 0.42 -15.34 -2.32
N ARG A 45 0.77 -16.15 -1.31
CA ARG A 45 2.06 -16.84 -1.22
C ARG A 45 2.22 -17.99 -2.22
N SER A 46 1.13 -18.58 -2.72
CA SER A 46 1.21 -19.66 -3.71
C SER A 46 1.46 -19.14 -5.12
N ILE A 47 1.00 -17.92 -5.46
CA ILE A 47 1.11 -17.36 -6.81
C ILE A 47 2.55 -17.42 -7.36
N PRO A 48 3.60 -16.92 -6.67
CA PRO A 48 4.96 -16.97 -7.21
C PRO A 48 5.46 -18.41 -7.41
N LYS A 49 5.08 -19.33 -6.51
CA LYS A 49 5.49 -20.74 -6.58
C LYS A 49 4.85 -21.44 -7.78
N THR A 50 3.54 -21.29 -7.94
CA THR A 50 2.80 -21.87 -9.06
C THR A 50 3.26 -21.26 -10.38
N LEU A 51 3.44 -19.94 -10.45
CA LEU A 51 3.91 -19.29 -11.66
C LEU A 51 5.31 -19.76 -12.07
N ARG A 52 6.21 -19.98 -11.09
CA ARG A 52 7.54 -20.57 -11.36
C ARG A 52 7.44 -22.00 -11.88
N ALA A 53 6.53 -22.81 -11.32
CA ALA A 53 6.34 -24.20 -11.77
C ALA A 53 5.83 -24.27 -13.21
N GLU A 54 4.93 -23.37 -13.61
CA GLU A 54 4.31 -23.36 -14.94
C GLU A 54 5.14 -22.63 -16.00
N ALA A 55 5.79 -21.53 -15.65
CA ALA A 55 6.45 -20.64 -16.60
C ALA A 55 7.99 -20.61 -16.48
N GLY A 56 8.57 -21.33 -15.52
CA GLY A 56 10.02 -21.37 -15.29
C GLY A 56 10.60 -19.97 -15.05
N GLU A 57 11.70 -19.66 -15.73
CA GLU A 57 12.41 -18.37 -15.61
C GLU A 57 11.60 -17.17 -16.11
N ALA A 58 10.61 -17.37 -17.00
CA ALA A 58 9.74 -16.28 -17.45
C ALA A 58 8.84 -15.73 -16.31
N SER A 59 8.66 -16.49 -15.23
CA SER A 59 7.90 -16.07 -14.05
C SER A 59 8.43 -14.77 -13.41
N TYR A 60 9.75 -14.54 -13.46
CA TYR A 60 10.35 -13.32 -12.90
C TYR A 60 9.91 -12.07 -13.64
N LEU A 61 9.97 -12.09 -14.98
CA LEU A 61 9.54 -10.97 -15.81
C LEU A 61 8.04 -10.72 -15.67
N ALA A 62 7.24 -11.79 -15.57
CA ALA A 62 5.81 -11.69 -15.34
C ALA A 62 5.50 -11.01 -13.99
N LEU A 63 6.10 -11.48 -12.89
CA LEU A 63 5.91 -10.88 -11.56
C LEU A 63 6.38 -9.42 -11.51
N TYR A 64 7.50 -9.10 -12.14
CA TYR A 64 7.97 -7.72 -12.27
C TYR A 64 6.95 -6.85 -13.01
N THR A 65 6.44 -7.32 -14.14
CA THR A 65 5.45 -6.59 -14.96
C THR A 65 4.14 -6.38 -14.21
N PHE A 66 3.66 -7.40 -13.48
CA PHE A 66 2.47 -7.28 -12.65
C PHE A 66 2.67 -6.26 -11.53
N GLY A 67 3.82 -6.32 -10.85
CA GLY A 67 4.17 -5.39 -9.77
C GLY A 67 4.30 -3.94 -10.25
N ASP A 68 4.95 -3.71 -11.40
CA ASP A 68 5.13 -2.36 -11.97
C ASP A 68 3.78 -1.73 -12.36
N ASN A 69 2.95 -2.45 -13.12
CA ASN A 69 1.65 -1.95 -13.55
C ASN A 69 0.70 -1.73 -12.36
N TRP A 70 0.65 -2.69 -11.43
CA TRP A 70 -0.18 -2.57 -10.25
C TRP A 70 0.31 -1.43 -9.35
N GLY A 71 1.63 -1.31 -9.14
CA GLY A 71 2.24 -0.27 -8.30
C GLY A 71 1.98 1.15 -8.81
N LYS A 72 2.08 1.38 -10.13
CA LYS A 72 1.70 2.66 -10.76
C LYS A 72 0.23 2.99 -10.52
N THR A 73 -0.64 2.01 -10.73
CA THR A 73 -2.09 2.18 -10.53
C THR A 73 -2.43 2.45 -9.08
N PHE A 74 -1.80 1.72 -8.16
CA PHE A 74 -1.94 1.87 -6.72
C PHE A 74 -1.48 3.26 -6.26
N CYS A 75 -0.31 3.71 -6.71
CA CYS A 75 0.23 5.04 -6.41
C CYS A 75 -0.74 6.15 -6.86
N ASN A 76 -1.21 6.09 -8.10
CA ASN A 76 -2.18 7.05 -8.64
C ASN A 76 -3.46 7.11 -7.80
N ARG A 77 -3.98 5.93 -7.41
CA ARG A 77 -5.16 5.84 -6.55
C ARG A 77 -4.91 6.46 -5.18
N VAL A 78 -3.82 6.10 -4.50
CA VAL A 78 -3.46 6.63 -3.18
C VAL A 78 -3.32 8.15 -3.24
N MET A 79 -2.62 8.69 -4.24
CA MET A 79 -2.49 10.14 -4.43
C MET A 79 -3.85 10.81 -4.64
N HIS A 80 -4.71 10.25 -5.50
CA HIS A 80 -6.04 10.78 -5.72
C HIS A 80 -6.90 10.79 -4.44
N GLU A 81 -6.83 9.71 -3.64
CA GLU A 81 -7.54 9.63 -2.37
C GLU A 81 -7.03 10.65 -1.35
N MET A 82 -5.71 10.86 -1.28
CA MET A 82 -5.10 11.89 -0.43
C MET A 82 -5.54 13.30 -0.82
N VAL A 83 -5.48 13.64 -2.12
CA VAL A 83 -5.94 14.95 -2.62
C VAL A 83 -7.41 15.17 -2.27
N LYS A 84 -8.26 14.15 -2.48
CA LYS A 84 -9.68 14.23 -2.15
C LYS A 84 -9.93 14.39 -0.65
N TYR A 85 -9.13 13.72 0.19
CA TYR A 85 -9.30 13.73 1.64
C TYR A 85 -8.80 15.03 2.29
N TYR A 86 -7.57 15.45 1.97
CA TYR A 86 -6.94 16.63 2.53
C TYR A 86 -7.32 17.92 1.80
N ARG A 87 -7.93 17.83 0.61
CA ARG A 87 -8.34 18.96 -0.25
C ARG A 87 -7.17 19.88 -0.62
N GLN A 88 -5.98 19.28 -0.80
CA GLN A 88 -4.77 19.98 -1.21
C GLN A 88 -4.02 19.18 -2.29
N PRO A 89 -3.27 19.85 -3.17
CA PRO A 89 -2.34 19.18 -4.08
C PRO A 89 -1.31 18.32 -3.33
N ILE A 90 -0.88 17.20 -3.94
CA ILE A 90 0.18 16.35 -3.36
C ILE A 90 1.48 17.12 -3.17
N LEU A 91 1.82 18.03 -4.09
CA LEU A 91 3.05 18.82 -4.04
C LEU A 91 3.10 19.80 -2.85
N ASP A 92 1.94 20.14 -2.29
CA ASP A 92 1.83 21.01 -1.11
C ASP A 92 1.84 20.20 0.20
N THR A 93 1.90 18.86 0.12
CA THR A 93 1.92 17.98 1.29
C THR A 93 3.32 17.91 1.88
N ILE A 94 3.42 18.02 3.22
CA ILE A 94 4.68 17.82 3.95
C ILE A 94 5.20 16.41 3.65
N ALA A 95 6.45 16.29 3.20
CA ALA A 95 7.03 15.01 2.78
C ALA A 95 6.93 13.92 3.85
N ALA A 96 7.15 14.27 5.13
CA ALA A 96 6.99 13.34 6.24
C ALA A 96 5.55 12.80 6.35
N GLU A 97 4.54 13.66 6.21
CA GLU A 97 3.14 13.24 6.19
C GLU A 97 2.82 12.38 4.97
N PHE A 98 3.40 12.70 3.81
CA PHE A 98 3.26 11.88 2.61
C PHE A 98 3.75 10.44 2.86
N PHE A 99 4.95 10.26 3.40
CA PHE A 99 5.50 8.92 3.67
C PHE A 99 4.71 8.17 4.74
N VAL A 100 4.22 8.85 5.77
CA VAL A 100 3.32 8.24 6.77
C VAL A 100 2.02 7.76 6.11
N ASN A 101 1.41 8.57 5.24
CA ASN A 101 0.19 8.18 4.54
C ASN A 101 0.44 7.01 3.57
N VAL A 102 1.55 7.01 2.82
CA VAL A 102 1.93 5.90 1.95
C VAL A 102 2.15 4.61 2.73
N GLY A 103 2.83 4.69 3.88
CA GLY A 103 3.04 3.54 4.75
C GLY A 103 1.74 2.96 5.31
N GLU A 104 0.83 3.84 5.74
CA GLU A 104 -0.50 3.44 6.25
C GLU A 104 -1.40 2.90 5.13
N ALA A 105 -1.34 3.48 3.92
CA ALA A 105 -2.00 2.92 2.74
C ALA A 105 -1.50 1.50 2.46
N TRP A 106 -0.18 1.28 2.49
CA TRP A 106 0.41 -0.03 2.28
C TRP A 106 -0.05 -1.04 3.34
N ALA A 107 -0.04 -0.63 4.61
CA ALA A 107 -0.40 -1.46 5.74
C ALA A 107 -1.90 -1.81 5.78
N VAL A 108 -2.79 -0.84 5.51
CA VAL A 108 -4.24 -1.08 5.56
C VAL A 108 -4.72 -2.04 4.47
N HIS A 109 -3.97 -2.14 3.35
CA HIS A 109 -4.20 -3.14 2.30
C HIS A 109 -3.51 -4.49 2.58
N GLY A 110 -2.88 -4.67 3.74
CA GLY A 110 -2.28 -5.94 4.16
C GLY A 110 -0.95 -6.28 3.47
N LEU A 111 -0.26 -5.29 2.88
CA LEU A 111 0.96 -5.51 2.10
C LEU A 111 2.24 -5.46 2.94
N GLY A 112 2.10 -5.32 4.26
CA GLY A 112 3.18 -5.21 5.23
C GLY A 112 3.39 -3.79 5.74
N ARG A 113 4.54 -3.54 6.35
CA ARG A 113 4.92 -2.23 6.90
C ARG A 113 6.21 -1.76 6.26
N PRO A 114 6.15 -0.80 5.33
CA PRO A 114 7.35 -0.24 4.73
C PRO A 114 8.05 0.67 5.74
N SER A 115 9.37 0.68 5.67
CA SER A 115 10.27 1.61 6.34
C SER A 115 11.22 2.16 5.29
N ILE A 116 11.49 3.46 5.35
CA ILE A 116 12.35 4.15 4.40
C ILE A 116 13.55 4.67 5.19
N ASP A 117 14.73 4.20 4.79
CA ASP A 117 16.00 4.71 5.26
C ASP A 117 16.55 5.73 4.26
N PHE A 118 16.76 6.95 4.75
CA PHE A 118 17.27 8.09 4.01
C PHE A 118 18.79 8.27 4.16
N SER A 119 19.50 7.33 4.80
CA SER A 119 20.95 7.36 5.01
C SER A 119 21.77 7.52 3.73
N LEU A 120 21.21 7.09 2.59
CA LEU A 120 21.84 7.19 1.26
C LEU A 120 21.16 8.24 0.36
N SER A 121 20.29 9.10 0.90
CA SER A 121 19.53 10.08 0.12
C SER A 121 20.42 11.10 -0.61
N GLU A 122 21.55 11.50 -0.03
CA GLU A 122 22.55 12.37 -0.68
C GLU A 122 23.17 11.73 -1.93
N ARG A 123 23.09 10.40 -2.07
CA ARG A 123 23.53 9.65 -3.24
C ARG A 123 22.39 9.37 -4.23
N GLY A 124 21.22 9.96 -4.02
CA GLY A 124 20.02 9.73 -4.82
C GLY A 124 19.36 8.37 -4.58
N LEU A 125 19.65 7.72 -3.44
CA LEU A 125 19.13 6.39 -3.11
C LEU A 125 18.19 6.45 -1.91
N LEU A 126 17.08 5.71 -2.02
CA LEU A 126 16.16 5.44 -0.92
C LEU A 126 16.17 3.94 -0.65
N VAL A 127 16.50 3.54 0.58
CA VAL A 127 16.47 2.13 0.96
C VAL A 127 15.11 1.83 1.57
N VAL A 128 14.37 0.90 0.96
CA VAL A 128 13.03 0.53 1.42
C VAL A 128 13.05 -0.91 1.92
N SER A 129 12.63 -1.10 3.17
CA SER A 129 12.45 -2.42 3.77
C SER A 129 10.98 -2.63 4.15
N ILE A 130 10.43 -3.80 3.87
CA ILE A 130 9.02 -4.12 4.16
C ILE A 130 8.97 -5.26 5.17
N ALA A 131 8.53 -4.96 6.39
CA ALA A 131 8.27 -5.97 7.41
C ALA A 131 6.86 -6.59 7.22
N ASN A 132 6.67 -7.83 7.68
CA ASN A 132 5.37 -8.52 7.68
C ASN A 132 4.68 -8.53 6.29
N SER A 133 5.46 -8.70 5.22
CA SER A 133 4.90 -8.78 3.88
C SER A 133 4.10 -10.07 3.70
N GLY A 134 2.85 -9.96 3.24
CA GLY A 134 2.04 -11.10 2.84
C GLY A 134 2.54 -11.81 1.57
N ILE A 135 3.51 -11.22 0.86
CA ILE A 135 4.05 -11.71 -0.42
C ILE A 135 5.49 -12.23 -0.25
N GLY A 136 6.30 -11.58 0.59
CA GLY A 136 7.69 -11.95 0.85
C GLY A 136 7.82 -13.01 1.94
N GLY A 137 7.68 -14.28 1.57
CA GLY A 137 7.78 -15.41 2.52
C GLY A 137 8.82 -16.47 2.19
N ASN A 138 9.48 -16.41 1.03
CA ASN A 138 10.54 -17.35 0.64
C ASN A 138 11.49 -16.65 -0.34
N ALA A 139 12.38 -15.78 0.15
CA ALA A 139 13.61 -15.57 -0.59
C ALA A 139 14.40 -16.89 -0.46
N PRO A 140 14.82 -17.54 -1.56
CA PRO A 140 15.79 -18.63 -1.43
C PRO A 140 17.03 -18.06 -0.73
N ASP A 141 17.59 -18.81 0.21
CA ASP A 141 18.88 -18.46 0.82
C ASP A 141 19.86 -18.14 -0.30
N ARG A 142 20.34 -16.90 -0.30
CA ARG A 142 21.46 -16.49 -1.14
C ARG A 142 22.70 -17.08 -0.49
N ASN A 143 23.10 -18.28 -0.93
CA ASN A 143 24.46 -18.79 -0.77
C ASN A 143 25.45 -17.84 -1.44
#